data_AF-A0A2V9LXJ6-F1
#
_entry.id   AF-A0A2V9LXJ6-F1
#
_cell.length_a   1.000
_cell.length_b   1.000
_cell.length_c   1.000
_cell.angle_alpha   90.00
_cell.angle_beta   90.00
_cell.angle_gamma   90.00
#
_symmetry.space_group_name_H-M   'P 1'
#
loop_
_entity.id
_entity.type
_entity.pdbx_description
1 polymer ?
#
loop_
_entity_poly.entity_id
_entity_poly.type
_entity_poly.pdbx_seq_one_letter_code
_entity_poly.pdbx_strand_id
1 'polypeptide(L)'
;MGNARGRKRLWKPLKHRKLLSGTDTGKLSGRIIELITPYREGNPDRGEFERLISLASTAWNLSLFPLKARDETMMKVLKAVPDEDRQLIRGLLQELIVRKELLFPEDRRLVGSFDVIDEGENFRVIVAALS
;
A
#
# COMPACT_ATOMS: atom_id res chain seq x y z
N MET A 1 -32.71 14.82 -27.71
CA MET A 1 -31.68 15.73 -28.27
C MET A 1 -31.32 16.70 -27.14
N GLY A 2 -30.19 16.52 -26.43
CA GLY A 2 -28.89 17.16 -26.74
C GLY A 2 -28.94 18.65 -26.30
N ASN A 3 -28.12 19.21 -25.40
CA ASN A 3 -26.68 19.00 -25.22
C ASN A 3 -26.18 19.63 -23.90
N ALA A 4 -24.96 19.28 -23.52
CA ALA A 4 -24.27 19.58 -22.26
C ALA A 4 -23.55 20.94 -22.20
N ARG A 5 -23.29 21.45 -20.97
CA ARG A 5 -21.95 21.72 -20.39
C ARG A 5 -21.97 22.79 -19.30
N GLY A 6 -21.23 22.54 -18.21
CA GLY A 6 -20.91 23.58 -17.23
C GLY A 6 -20.40 23.08 -15.88
N ARG A 7 -19.50 22.07 -15.84
CA ARG A 7 -18.81 21.68 -14.59
C ARG A 7 -17.97 22.85 -14.10
N LYS A 8 -18.34 23.50 -13.00
CA LYS A 8 -17.40 24.31 -12.23
C LYS A 8 -16.63 23.39 -11.29
N ARG A 9 -15.44 22.98 -11.75
CA ARG A 9 -14.37 22.42 -10.92
C ARG A 9 -14.05 23.42 -9.81
N LEU A 10 -14.54 23.19 -8.61
CA LEU A 10 -14.01 23.80 -7.39
C LEU A 10 -12.98 22.84 -6.80
N TRP A 11 -11.84 22.75 -7.49
CA TRP A 11 -10.64 22.18 -6.89
C TRP A 11 -10.01 23.26 -6.01
N LYS A 12 -10.17 23.11 -4.70
CA LYS A 12 -9.20 23.67 -3.77
C LYS A 12 -8.08 22.64 -3.67
N PRO A 13 -6.85 22.94 -4.09
CA PRO A 13 -5.74 22.08 -3.74
C PRO A 13 -5.65 22.07 -2.21
N LEU A 14 -5.72 20.90 -1.59
CA LEU A 14 -5.44 20.75 -0.16
C LEU A 14 -3.97 21.13 0.05
N LYS A 15 -3.76 22.39 0.42
CA LYS A 15 -2.49 22.91 0.91
C LYS A 15 -2.26 22.41 2.34
N HIS A 16 -1.96 21.13 2.49
CA HIS A 16 -1.29 20.60 3.68
C HIS A 16 -0.23 19.57 3.26
N ARG A 17 0.74 20.06 2.48
CA ARG A 17 2.03 19.38 2.28
C ARG A 17 2.85 19.51 3.57
N LYS A 18 2.47 18.76 4.60
CA LYS A 18 3.32 18.47 5.75
C LYS A 18 2.84 17.23 6.50
N LEU A 19 2.63 16.15 5.76
CA LEU A 19 2.44 14.81 6.33
C LEU A 19 3.51 13.92 5.69
N LEU A 20 4.23 13.18 6.53
CA LEU A 20 5.43 12.39 6.28
C LEU A 20 6.75 13.19 6.28
N SER A 21 7.35 13.31 7.46
CA SER A 21 8.81 13.40 7.63
C SER A 21 9.45 12.10 7.13
N GLY A 22 9.48 11.95 5.81
CA GLY A 22 9.91 10.73 5.13
C GLY A 22 10.15 10.95 3.65
N THR A 23 10.58 12.14 3.22
CA THR A 23 11.15 12.34 1.88
C THR A 23 12.58 11.78 1.81
N ASP A 24 12.73 10.51 2.14
CA ASP A 24 13.88 9.72 1.72
C ASP A 24 13.36 8.68 0.73
N THR A 25 13.47 9.01 -0.56
CA THR A 25 13.05 8.17 -1.67
C THR A 25 13.81 6.83 -1.74
N GLY A 26 14.79 6.61 -0.85
CA GLY A 26 15.51 5.35 -0.65
C GLY A 26 14.97 4.44 0.46
N LYS A 27 14.21 4.92 1.44
CA LYS A 27 13.73 4.08 2.56
C LYS A 27 12.58 3.16 2.13
N LEU A 28 12.66 1.89 2.53
CA LEU A 28 11.62 0.91 2.22
C LEU A 28 10.28 1.28 2.86
N SER A 29 10.28 1.83 4.08
CA SER A 29 9.05 2.31 4.72
C SER A 29 8.35 3.41 3.93
N GLY A 30 9.10 4.37 3.37
CA GLY A 30 8.54 5.42 2.52
C GLY A 30 7.92 4.86 1.23
N ARG A 31 8.56 3.85 0.62
CA ARG A 31 8.05 3.19 -0.59
C ARG A 31 6.79 2.37 -0.32
N ILE A 32 6.71 1.70 0.83
CA ILE A 32 5.49 1.01 1.28
C ILE A 32 4.35 2.00 1.51
N ILE A 33 4.62 3.16 2.12
CA ILE A 33 3.61 4.21 2.30
C ILE A 33 3.14 4.75 0.94
N GLU A 34 4.06 5.01 0.00
CA GLU A 34 3.73 5.47 -1.35
C GLU A 34 2.86 4.46 -2.12
N LEU A 35 3.09 3.17 -1.88
CA LEU A 35 2.31 2.09 -2.47
C LEU A 35 0.84 2.18 -2.06
N ILE A 36 0.58 2.50 -0.80
CA ILE A 36 -0.77 2.54 -0.24
C ILE A 36 -1.48 3.89 -0.34
N THR A 37 -0.81 4.93 -0.84
CA THR A 37 -1.36 6.30 -0.94
C THR A 37 -2.81 6.35 -1.48
N PRO A 38 -3.19 5.59 -2.53
CA PRO A 38 -4.57 5.59 -3.05
C PRO A 38 -5.64 5.06 -2.09
N TYR A 39 -5.26 4.24 -1.10
CA TYR A 39 -6.19 3.55 -0.20
C TYR A 39 -6.28 4.21 1.18
N ARG A 40 -5.70 5.40 1.35
CA ARG A 40 -5.70 6.16 2.61
C ARG A 40 -6.90 7.11 2.75
N GLU A 41 -7.91 7.00 1.88
CA GLU A 41 -9.12 7.81 1.99
C GLU A 41 -9.82 7.52 3.32
N GLY A 42 -10.31 8.57 4.00
CA GLY A 42 -11.14 8.41 5.20
C GLY A 42 -10.43 8.55 6.56
N ASN A 43 -9.11 8.80 6.60
CA ASN A 43 -8.33 8.93 7.83
C ASN A 43 -8.44 7.66 8.71
N PRO A 44 -7.81 6.54 8.27
CA PRO A 44 -7.99 5.23 8.88
C PRO A 44 -7.57 5.24 10.35
N ASP A 45 -8.22 4.41 11.17
CA ASP A 45 -7.73 4.14 12.51
C ASP A 45 -6.40 3.36 12.47
N ARG A 46 -5.72 3.25 13.62
CA ARG A 46 -4.44 2.56 13.72
C ARG A 46 -4.49 1.13 13.19
N GLY A 47 -5.54 0.38 13.52
CA GLY A 47 -5.68 -1.02 13.12
C GLY A 47 -5.96 -1.16 11.62
N GLU A 48 -6.76 -0.26 11.05
CA GLU A 48 -6.99 -0.18 9.60
C GLU A 48 -5.68 0.15 8.86
N PHE A 49 -4.93 1.13 9.35
CA PHE A 49 -3.65 1.51 8.78
C PHE A 49 -2.62 0.38 8.89
N GLU A 50 -2.56 -0.31 10.03
CA GLU A 50 -1.69 -1.47 10.25
C GLU A 50 -2.02 -2.64 9.31
N ARG A 51 -3.31 -2.94 9.11
CA ARG A 51 -3.76 -3.92 8.10
C ARG A 51 -3.33 -3.53 6.69
N LEU A 52 -3.44 -2.25 6.34
CA LEU A 52 -3.04 -1.75 5.03
C LEU A 52 -1.52 -1.87 4.80
N ILE A 53 -0.71 -1.55 5.82
CA ILE A 53 0.75 -1.76 5.78
C ILE A 53 1.11 -3.24 5.67
N SER A 54 0.38 -4.12 6.37
CA SER A 54 0.57 -5.57 6.29
C SER A 54 0.31 -6.11 4.88
N LEU A 55 -0.80 -5.69 4.26
CA LEU A 55 -1.14 -6.06 2.88
C LEU A 55 -0.11 -5.53 1.87
N ALA A 56 0.33 -4.28 2.03
CA ALA A 56 1.35 -3.68 1.19
C ALA A 56 2.70 -4.40 1.30
N SER A 57 3.11 -4.76 2.51
CA SER A 57 4.34 -5.52 2.77
C SER A 57 4.27 -6.92 2.15
N THR A 58 3.11 -7.56 2.24
CA THR A 58 2.85 -8.87 1.63
C THR A 58 2.92 -8.79 0.10
N ALA A 59 2.21 -7.83 -0.50
CA ALA A 59 2.23 -7.58 -1.94
C ALA A 59 3.65 -7.25 -2.44
N TRP A 60 4.39 -6.44 -1.66
CA TRP A 60 5.78 -6.12 -1.95
C TRP A 60 6.65 -7.37 -2.07
N ASN A 61 6.61 -8.26 -1.07
CA ASN A 61 7.40 -9.50 -1.09
C ASN A 61 6.95 -10.44 -2.21
N LEU A 62 5.64 -10.59 -2.43
CA LEU A 62 5.08 -11.40 -3.52
C LEU A 62 5.57 -10.93 -4.90
N SER A 63 5.73 -9.62 -5.10
CA SER A 63 6.23 -9.05 -6.36
C SER A 63 7.67 -9.51 -6.70
N LEU A 64 8.44 -9.95 -5.71
CA LEU A 64 9.83 -10.37 -5.91
C LEU A 64 9.96 -11.86 -6.23
N PHE A 65 8.92 -12.65 -6.03
CA PHE A 65 8.94 -14.07 -6.33
C PHE A 65 8.69 -14.35 -7.83
N PRO A 66 9.29 -15.43 -8.36
CA PRO A 66 8.90 -15.98 -9.66
C PRO A 66 7.40 -16.30 -9.70
N LEU A 67 6.77 -16.16 -10.87
CA LEU A 67 5.32 -16.24 -11.04
C LEU A 67 4.68 -17.46 -10.36
N LYS A 68 5.25 -18.65 -10.55
CA LYS A 68 4.75 -19.89 -9.92
C LYS A 68 4.80 -19.83 -8.39
N ALA A 69 5.93 -19.40 -7.83
CA ALA A 69 6.10 -19.29 -6.38
C ALA A 69 5.24 -18.15 -5.79
N ARG A 70 5.00 -17.09 -6.56
CA ARG A 70 4.09 -16.00 -6.21
C ARG A 70 2.66 -16.52 -6.05
N ASP A 71 2.16 -17.30 -7.00
CA ASP A 71 0.79 -17.84 -6.94
C ASP A 71 0.60 -18.83 -5.79
N GLU A 72 1.57 -19.72 -5.57
CA GLU A 72 1.55 -20.65 -4.44
C GLU A 72 1.55 -19.92 -3.10
N THR A 73 2.36 -18.85 -2.98
CA THR A 73 2.43 -18.05 -1.76
C THR A 73 1.18 -17.19 -1.56
N MET A 74 0.63 -16.62 -2.62
CA MET A 74 -0.65 -15.90 -2.61
C MET A 74 -1.77 -16.80 -2.08
N MET A 75 -1.85 -18.05 -2.55
CA MET A 75 -2.84 -19.00 -2.03
C MET A 75 -2.66 -19.28 -0.53
N LYS A 76 -1.43 -19.35 -0.03
CA LYS A 76 -1.17 -19.54 1.41
C LYS A 76 -1.64 -18.33 2.23
N VAL A 77 -1.38 -17.11 1.75
CA VAL A 77 -1.85 -15.87 2.40
C VAL A 77 -3.39 -15.86 2.47
N LEU A 78 -4.06 -16.17 1.36
CA LEU A 78 -5.52 -16.15 1.28
C LEU A 78 -6.20 -17.20 2.16
N LYS A 79 -5.52 -18.29 2.55
CA LYS A 79 -6.07 -19.26 3.52
C LYS A 79 -6.26 -18.68 4.92
N ALA A 80 -5.50 -17.65 5.28
CA ALA A 80 -5.63 -16.95 6.56
C ALA A 80 -6.73 -15.86 6.53
N VAL A 81 -7.33 -15.61 5.36
CA VAL A 81 -8.40 -14.64 5.16
C VAL A 81 -9.76 -15.37 5.20
N PRO A 82 -10.79 -14.80 5.86
CA PRO A 82 -12.16 -15.29 5.80
C PRO A 82 -12.64 -15.49 4.36
N ASP A 83 -13.39 -16.56 4.11
CA ASP A 83 -13.80 -16.99 2.77
C ASP A 83 -14.51 -15.88 2.00
N GLU A 84 -15.35 -15.09 2.68
CA GLU A 84 -16.08 -13.94 2.15
C GLU A 84 -15.17 -12.80 1.64
N ASP A 85 -13.99 -12.64 2.23
CA ASP A 85 -13.07 -11.54 1.93
C ASP A 85 -11.95 -11.94 0.96
N ARG A 86 -11.78 -13.24 0.68
CA ARG A 86 -10.65 -13.76 -0.11
C ARG A 86 -10.53 -13.10 -1.48
N GLN A 87 -11.63 -12.92 -2.21
CA GLN A 87 -11.59 -12.33 -3.54
C GLN A 87 -11.22 -10.85 -3.49
N LEU A 88 -11.75 -10.12 -2.50
CA LEU A 88 -11.41 -8.72 -2.28
C LEU A 88 -9.92 -8.56 -1.96
N ILE A 89 -9.40 -9.33 -1.00
CA ILE A 89 -7.99 -9.29 -0.60
C ILE A 89 -7.08 -9.74 -1.74
N ARG A 90 -7.46 -10.77 -2.51
CA ARG A 90 -6.69 -11.19 -3.69
C ARG A 90 -6.57 -10.06 -4.70
N GLY A 91 -7.68 -9.39 -5.01
CA GLY A 91 -7.69 -8.25 -5.94
C GLY A 91 -6.78 -7.11 -5.48
N LEU A 92 -6.89 -6.75 -4.19
CA LEU A 92 -6.05 -5.70 -3.60
C LEU A 92 -4.56 -6.05 -3.62
N LEU A 93 -4.18 -7.29 -3.27
CA LEU A 93 -2.79 -7.73 -3.33
C LEU A 93 -2.25 -7.69 -4.77
N GLN A 94 -3.05 -8.10 -5.77
CA GLN A 94 -2.68 -8.02 -7.17
C GLN A 94 -2.46 -6.58 -7.63
N GLU A 95 -3.35 -5.66 -7.25
CA GLU A 95 -3.22 -4.24 -7.59
C GLU A 95 -1.95 -3.64 -6.97
N LEU A 96 -1.67 -3.93 -5.70
CA LEU A 96 -0.47 -3.49 -4.99
C LEU A 96 0.82 -4.08 -5.61
N ILE A 97 0.80 -5.34 -6.06
CA ILE A 97 1.93 -5.95 -6.77
C ILE A 97 2.23 -5.18 -8.07
N VAL A 98 1.22 -4.96 -8.91
CA VAL A 98 1.38 -4.21 -10.17
C VAL A 98 1.87 -2.80 -9.89
N ARG A 99 1.30 -2.12 -8.89
CA ARG A 99 1.70 -0.78 -8.51
C ARG A 99 3.15 -0.72 -8.01
N LYS A 100 3.61 -1.72 -7.25
CA LYS A 100 5.01 -1.84 -6.82
C LYS A 100 5.91 -1.99 -8.03
N GLU A 101 5.60 -2.90 -8.94
CA GLU A 101 6.39 -3.16 -10.16
C GLU A 101 6.51 -1.89 -11.04
N LEU A 102 5.48 -1.04 -11.08
CA LEU A 102 5.50 0.24 -11.80
C LEU A 102 6.31 1.33 -11.09
N LEU A 103 6.14 1.49 -9.78
CA LEU A 103 6.77 2.59 -9.02
C LEU A 103 8.22 2.28 -8.62
N PHE A 104 8.52 1.02 -8.31
CA PHE A 104 9.78 0.58 -7.72
C PHE A 104 10.29 -0.74 -8.34
N PRO A 105 10.52 -0.79 -9.68
CA PRO A 105 10.94 -2.01 -10.37
C PRO A 105 12.28 -2.56 -9.85
N GLU A 106 13.23 -1.67 -9.53
CA GLU A 106 14.60 -2.04 -9.14
C GLU A 106 14.75 -2.38 -7.65
N ASP A 107 13.73 -2.16 -6.82
CA ASP A 107 13.83 -2.46 -5.39
C ASP A 107 13.59 -3.95 -5.15
N ARG A 108 14.65 -4.64 -4.71
CA ARG A 108 14.66 -6.09 -4.47
C ARG A 108 14.69 -6.44 -2.98
N ARG A 109 14.68 -5.45 -2.08
CA ARG A 109 14.70 -5.67 -0.64
C ARG A 109 13.40 -6.34 -0.20
N LEU A 110 13.50 -7.35 0.65
CA LEU A 110 12.34 -7.99 1.27
C LEU A 110 11.96 -7.25 2.55
N VAL A 111 10.67 -7.11 2.81
CA VAL A 111 10.15 -6.69 4.11
C VAL A 111 10.28 -7.88 5.06
N GLY A 112 11.11 -7.76 6.09
CA GLY A 112 11.24 -8.76 7.16
C GLY A 112 10.22 -8.55 8.26
N SER A 113 10.13 -7.32 8.78
CA SER A 113 9.12 -6.90 9.75
C SER A 113 8.80 -5.42 9.59
N PHE A 114 7.68 -5.00 10.17
CA PHE A 114 7.31 -3.59 10.25
C PHE A 114 6.64 -3.29 11.60
N ASP A 115 6.70 -2.02 11.99
CA ASP A 115 5.94 -1.49 13.13
C ASP A 115 5.20 -0.21 12.72
N VAL A 116 4.00 -0.05 13.27
CA VAL A 116 3.19 1.16 13.14
C VAL A 116 3.10 1.85 14.50
N ILE A 117 3.72 3.01 14.57
CA ILE A 117 3.72 3.88 15.75
C ILE A 117 2.68 4.98 15.53
N ASP A 118 1.77 5.11 16.49
CA ASP A 118 0.79 6.19 16.53
C ASP A 118 1.43 7.44 17.15
N GLU A 119 1.44 8.55 16.40
CA GLU A 119 1.96 9.85 16.81
C GLU A 119 0.82 10.88 17.01
N GLY A 120 -0.41 10.41 17.18
CA GLY A 120 -1.60 11.22 17.45
C GLY A 120 -2.27 11.73 16.17
N GLU A 121 -1.63 12.65 15.45
CA GLU A 121 -2.17 13.16 14.18
C GLU A 121 -1.80 12.29 12.98
N ASN A 122 -0.85 11.35 13.15
CA ASN A 122 -0.25 10.57 12.08
C ASN A 122 0.27 9.21 12.55
N PHE A 123 0.56 8.35 11.59
CA PHE A 123 1.29 7.11 11.80
C PHE A 123 2.70 7.19 11.24
N ARG A 124 3.66 6.71 12.03
CA ARG A 124 5.02 6.45 11.59
C ARG A 124 5.21 4.96 11.34
N VAL A 125 5.78 4.63 10.18
CA VAL A 125 6.07 3.24 9.79
C VAL A 125 7.57 3.00 9.86
N ILE A 126 7.96 1.96 10.60
CA ILE A 126 9.31 1.42 10.62
C ILE A 126 9.29 0.11 9.84
N VAL A 127 10.29 -0.13 8.99
CA VAL A 127 10.44 -1.38 8.24
C VAL A 127 11.85 -1.90 8.41
N ALA A 128 11.97 -3.15 8.84
CA ALA A 128 13.22 -3.91 8.76
C ALA A 128 13.30 -4.58 7.39
N ALA A 129 14.31 -4.22 6.62
CA ALA A 129 14.58 -4.85 5.33
C ALA A 129 15.54 -6.02 5.50
N LEU A 130 15.31 -7.10 4.75
CA LEU A 130 16.31 -8.15 4.54
C LEU A 130 17.09 -7.80 3.26
N SER A 131 18.41 -7.80 3.37
CA SER A 131 19.38 -7.51 2.30
C SER A 131 20.13 -8.75 1.89
#